data_AF-A0A453P7Z4-F1
#
_entry.id   AF-A0A453P7Z4-F1
#
_cell.length_a   1.000
_cell.length_b   1.000
_cell.length_c   1.000
_cell.angle_alpha   90.00
_cell.angle_beta   90.00
_cell.angle_gamma   90.00
#
_symmetry.space_group_name_H-M   'P 1'
#
loop_
_entity.id
_entity.type
_entity.pdbx_description
1 polymer ?
#
loop_
_entity_poly.entity_id
_entity_poly.type
_entity_poly.pdbx_seq_one_letter_code
_entity_poly.pdbx_strand_id
1 'polypeptide(L)'
;MEETRDQLADALYQKGLALAEIESLKPDESTEASAKDVFEENYKELIKWVDAKSTKYGTLTVLRERRCGRCGTALKVLNDMIQEDSEQPKKKLYDLKIQLIEEIGWAHVSAYEKQWMHVRFPPSLPPF
;
A
#
# COMPACT_ATOMS: atom_id res chain seq x y z
N MET A 1 15.02 -0.97 -25.27
CA MET A 1 15.70 -1.10 -23.96
C MET A 1 14.82 -0.61 -22.81
N GLU A 2 13.92 0.35 -23.02
CA GLU A 2 12.99 0.81 -21.97
C GLU A 2 11.91 -0.23 -21.64
N GLU A 3 11.32 -0.89 -22.64
CA GLU A 3 10.28 -1.92 -22.43
C GLU A 3 10.74 -3.09 -21.55
N THR A 4 11.97 -3.57 -21.74
CA THR A 4 12.53 -4.67 -20.93
C THR A 4 12.77 -4.27 -19.48
N ARG A 5 13.11 -2.98 -19.24
CA ARG A 5 13.27 -2.43 -17.89
C ARG A 5 11.90 -2.31 -17.21
N ASP A 6 10.90 -1.82 -17.93
CA ASP A 6 9.56 -1.63 -17.39
C ASP A 6 8.89 -2.98 -17.09
N GLN A 7 9.09 -4.00 -17.93
CA GLN A 7 8.68 -5.39 -17.67
C GLN A 7 9.36 -5.96 -16.42
N LEU A 8 10.65 -5.72 -16.24
CA LEU A 8 11.39 -6.16 -15.04
C LEU A 8 10.82 -5.48 -13.79
N ALA A 9 10.59 -4.17 -13.84
CA ALA A 9 10.00 -3.42 -12.73
C ALA A 9 8.60 -3.92 -12.37
N ASP A 10 7.75 -4.19 -13.36
CA ASP A 10 6.42 -4.74 -13.15
C ASP A 10 6.47 -6.15 -12.55
N ALA A 11 7.40 -7.01 -13.01
CA ALA A 11 7.59 -8.33 -12.44
C ALA A 11 8.06 -8.28 -10.97
N LEU A 12 9.03 -7.40 -10.65
CA LEU A 12 9.51 -7.18 -9.28
C LEU A 12 8.40 -6.64 -8.38
N TYR A 13 7.55 -5.76 -8.89
CA TYR A 13 6.40 -5.22 -8.17
C TYR A 13 5.38 -6.32 -7.84
N GLN A 14 4.96 -7.11 -8.82
CA GLN A 14 4.02 -8.22 -8.61
C GLN A 14 4.58 -9.26 -7.63
N LYS A 15 5.87 -9.58 -7.75
CA LYS A 15 6.56 -10.46 -6.79
C LYS A 15 6.52 -9.89 -5.38
N GLY A 16 6.77 -8.59 -5.21
CA GLY A 16 6.72 -7.92 -3.92
C GLY A 16 5.32 -7.96 -3.27
N LEU A 17 4.27 -7.74 -4.05
CA LEU A 17 2.89 -7.83 -3.57
C LEU A 17 2.55 -9.25 -3.11
N ALA A 18 2.91 -10.26 -3.88
CA ALA A 18 2.67 -11.66 -3.54
C ALA A 18 3.43 -12.07 -2.26
N LEU A 19 4.66 -11.60 -2.07
CA LEU A 19 5.43 -11.86 -0.85
C LEU A 19 4.75 -11.26 0.39
N ALA A 20 4.25 -10.03 0.31
CA ALA A 20 3.51 -9.40 1.40
C ALA A 20 2.18 -10.11 1.72
N GLU A 21 1.48 -10.60 0.69
CA GLU A 21 0.25 -11.37 0.87
C GLU A 21 0.51 -12.72 1.56
N ILE A 22 1.55 -13.46 1.14
CA ILE A 22 1.93 -14.73 1.77
C ILE A 22 2.26 -14.53 3.26
N GLU A 23 2.97 -13.46 3.61
CA GLU A 23 3.30 -13.13 4.99
C GLU A 23 2.04 -12.84 5.82
N SER A 24 1.08 -12.10 5.27
CA SER A 24 -0.20 -11.83 5.94
C SER A 24 -1.05 -13.09 6.20
N LEU A 25 -0.88 -14.13 5.38
CA LEU A 25 -1.61 -15.40 5.51
C LEU A 25 -0.90 -16.40 6.45
N LYS A 26 0.39 -16.19 6.76
CA LYS A 26 1.21 -17.06 7.61
C LYS A 26 1.70 -16.33 8.87
N PRO A 27 0.82 -16.09 9.86
CA PRO A 27 1.22 -15.37 11.09
C PRO A 27 2.13 -16.18 12.03
N ASP A 28 2.27 -17.50 11.85
CA ASP A 28 2.82 -18.42 12.88
C ASP A 28 4.28 -18.87 12.70
N GLU A 29 5.09 -18.28 11.82
CA GLU A 29 6.55 -18.46 11.86
C GLU A 29 7.23 -17.26 12.53
N SER A 30 7.03 -17.14 13.84
CA SER A 30 8.01 -16.44 14.67
C SER A 30 9.31 -17.25 14.63
N THR A 31 10.33 -16.69 13.96
CA THR A 31 11.81 -16.90 14.00
C THR A 31 12.25 -16.86 12.54
N GLU A 32 12.76 -15.76 11.98
CA GLU A 32 14.12 -15.27 12.20
C GLU A 32 14.26 -13.88 11.57
N ALA A 33 14.55 -12.87 12.39
CA ALA A 33 15.04 -11.57 11.94
C ALA A 33 16.47 -11.63 11.30
N SER A 34 16.85 -12.77 10.72
CA SER A 34 18.19 -13.05 10.18
C SER A 34 18.23 -13.93 8.93
N ALA A 35 17.13 -14.56 8.51
CA ALA A 35 17.05 -15.24 7.23
C ALA A 35 16.52 -14.26 6.18
N LYS A 36 17.44 -13.60 5.46
CA LYS A 36 17.24 -12.77 4.25
C LYS A 36 15.78 -12.39 4.01
N ASP A 37 15.38 -11.19 4.46
CA ASP A 37 14.06 -10.65 4.16
C ASP A 37 13.91 -10.50 2.64
N VAL A 38 13.37 -11.54 2.00
CA VAL A 38 13.26 -11.70 0.54
C VAL A 38 12.47 -10.54 -0.05
N PHE A 39 11.54 -9.99 0.73
CA PHE A 39 10.79 -8.82 0.35
C PHE A 39 11.64 -7.55 0.38
N GLU A 40 12.44 -7.30 1.42
CA GLU A 40 13.35 -6.14 1.46
C GLU A 40 14.41 -6.23 0.35
N GLU A 41 14.91 -7.43 0.05
CA GLU A 41 15.80 -7.63 -1.11
C GLU A 41 15.10 -7.28 -2.43
N ASN A 42 13.88 -7.78 -2.63
CA ASN A 42 13.07 -7.47 -3.81
C ASN A 42 12.73 -5.97 -3.91
N TYR A 43 12.40 -5.33 -2.78
CA TYR A 43 12.10 -3.90 -2.73
C TYR A 43 13.34 -3.06 -3.07
N LYS A 44 14.50 -3.41 -2.50
CA LYS A 44 15.79 -2.77 -2.84
C LYS A 44 16.16 -2.95 -4.31
N GLU A 45 15.76 -4.04 -4.93
CA GLU A 45 15.96 -4.24 -6.36
C GLU A 45 15.00 -3.37 -7.17
N LEU A 46 13.71 -3.32 -6.82
CA LEU A 46 12.71 -2.51 -7.51
C LEU A 46 13.07 -1.01 -7.53
N ILE A 47 13.48 -0.43 -6.40
CA ILE A 47 13.81 1.01 -6.32
C ILE A 47 15.07 1.41 -7.11
N LYS A 48 15.86 0.44 -7.59
CA LYS A 48 16.97 0.74 -8.52
C LYS A 48 16.46 1.05 -9.93
N TRP A 49 15.29 0.51 -10.28
CA TRP A 49 14.69 0.62 -11.60
C TRP A 49 13.59 1.69 -11.67
N VAL A 50 13.05 2.07 -10.51
CA VAL A 50 11.83 2.85 -10.37
C VAL A 50 12.02 3.95 -9.32
N ASP A 51 11.41 5.12 -9.55
CA ASP A 51 11.29 6.14 -8.50
C ASP A 51 10.31 5.69 -7.42
N ALA A 52 10.78 5.60 -6.18
CA ALA A 52 9.96 5.22 -5.02
C ALA A 52 8.76 6.16 -4.77
N LYS A 53 8.78 7.38 -5.33
CA LYS A 53 7.67 8.33 -5.28
C LYS A 53 6.61 8.09 -6.36
N SER A 54 6.85 7.19 -7.30
CA SER A 54 5.88 6.89 -8.35
C SER A 54 4.63 6.24 -7.76
N THR A 55 3.47 6.81 -8.09
CA THR A 55 2.14 6.31 -7.73
C THR A 55 1.91 4.86 -8.17
N LYS A 56 2.49 4.46 -9.31
CA LYS A 56 2.35 3.11 -9.88
C LYS A 56 2.83 2.01 -8.93
N TYR A 57 3.88 2.29 -8.15
CA TYR A 57 4.52 1.32 -7.25
C TYR A 57 4.32 1.67 -5.76
N GLY A 58 3.59 2.75 -5.48
CA GLY A 58 3.38 3.27 -4.13
C GLY A 58 2.75 2.25 -3.17
N THR A 59 1.88 1.37 -3.65
CA THR A 59 1.27 0.30 -2.82
C THR A 59 2.32 -0.58 -2.15
N LEU A 60 3.40 -0.93 -2.85
CA LEU A 60 4.45 -1.77 -2.28
C LEU A 60 5.25 -1.01 -1.22
N THR A 61 5.50 0.29 -1.45
CA THR A 61 6.12 1.18 -0.46
C THR A 61 5.26 1.30 0.80
N VAL A 62 3.93 1.41 0.67
CA VAL A 62 3.01 1.44 1.80
C VAL A 62 3.10 0.15 2.63
N LEU A 63 3.09 -1.01 1.97
CA LEU A 63 3.25 -2.31 2.64
C LEU A 63 4.60 -2.43 3.35
N ARG A 64 5.67 -1.98 2.71
CA ARG A 64 7.03 -1.97 3.26
C ARG A 64 7.14 -1.10 4.52
N GLU A 65 6.61 0.11 4.47
CA GLU A 65 6.63 1.02 5.63
C GLU A 65 5.73 0.51 6.77
N ARG A 66 4.59 -0.14 6.45
CA ARG A 66 3.76 -0.84 7.44
C ARG A 66 4.54 -1.96 8.13
N ARG A 67 5.28 -2.79 7.38
CA ARG A 67 6.16 -3.84 7.94
C ARG A 67 7.28 -3.29 8.82
N CYS A 68 7.82 -2.14 8.47
CA CYS A 68 8.81 -1.44 9.30
C CYS A 68 8.22 -0.75 10.54
N GLY A 69 6.91 -0.84 10.78
CA GLY A 69 6.21 -0.12 11.86
C GLY A 69 6.11 1.39 11.65
N ARG A 70 6.45 1.90 10.46
CA ARG A 70 6.44 3.33 10.12
C ARG A 70 5.09 3.73 9.52
N CYS A 71 4.03 3.51 10.28
CA CYS A 71 2.65 3.71 9.81
C CYS A 71 2.37 5.16 9.37
N GLY A 72 3.04 6.16 9.96
CA GLY A 72 2.91 7.55 9.53
C GLY A 72 3.46 7.82 8.12
N THR A 73 4.59 7.20 7.78
CA THR A 73 5.16 7.27 6.42
C THR A 73 4.29 6.52 5.42
N ALA A 74 3.79 5.34 5.82
CA ALA A 74 2.84 4.56 5.02
C ALA A 74 1.58 5.38 4.69
N LEU A 75 1.02 6.06 5.70
CA LEU A 75 -0.14 6.93 5.54
C LEU A 75 0.14 8.13 4.63
N LYS A 76 1.34 8.72 4.73
CA LYS A 76 1.76 9.82 3.84
C LYS A 76 1.77 9.38 2.39
N VAL A 77 2.49 8.30 2.08
CA VAL A 77 2.58 7.77 0.70
C VAL A 77 1.20 7.42 0.17
N LEU A 78 0.35 6.80 1.00
CA LEU A 78 -1.02 6.48 0.61
C LEU A 78 -1.87 7.72 0.32
N ASN A 79 -1.73 8.78 1.11
CA ASN A 79 -2.44 10.04 0.86
C ASN A 79 -1.94 10.71 -0.43
N ASP A 80 -0.62 10.71 -0.68
CA ASP A 80 -0.03 11.23 -1.91
C ASP A 80 -0.60 10.47 -3.13
N MET A 81 -0.70 9.13 -3.02
CA MET A 81 -1.35 8.30 -4.05
C MET A 81 -2.82 8.66 -4.28
N ILE A 82 -3.59 8.88 -3.21
CA ILE A 82 -5.01 9.26 -3.32
C ILE A 82 -5.17 10.64 -3.98
N GLN A 83 -4.23 11.56 -3.77
CA GLN A 83 -4.26 12.91 -4.35
C GLN A 83 -3.86 12.94 -5.83
N GLU A 84 -2.85 12.16 -6.22
CA GLU A 84 -2.37 12.11 -7.61
C GLU A 84 -3.34 11.36 -8.55
N ASP A 85 -4.07 10.37 -8.04
CA ASP A 85 -5.02 9.53 -8.78
C ASP A 85 -6.42 10.20 -8.86
N SER A 86 -6.45 11.47 -9.30
CA SER A 86 -7.60 12.38 -9.22
C SER A 86 -8.82 11.99 -10.07
N GLU A 87 -8.70 10.97 -10.92
CA GLU A 87 -9.74 10.61 -11.89
C GLU A 87 -10.87 9.78 -11.26
N GLN A 88 -10.56 8.84 -10.35
CA GLN A 88 -11.58 8.04 -9.68
C GLN A 88 -11.15 7.65 -8.25
N PRO A 89 -11.98 7.94 -7.23
CA PRO A 89 -11.74 7.45 -5.88
C PRO A 89 -11.65 5.92 -5.87
N LYS A 90 -10.49 5.36 -5.50
CA LYS A 90 -10.30 3.92 -5.39
C LYS A 90 -10.66 3.46 -3.98
N LYS A 91 -11.80 2.79 -3.83
CA LYS A 91 -12.31 2.30 -2.52
C LYS A 91 -11.24 1.54 -1.72
N LYS A 92 -10.48 0.68 -2.39
CA LYS A 92 -9.38 -0.12 -1.80
C LYS A 92 -8.31 0.73 -1.10
N LEU A 93 -7.97 1.91 -1.64
CA LEU A 93 -6.97 2.80 -1.03
C LEU A 93 -7.49 3.41 0.28
N TYR A 94 -8.77 3.78 0.32
CA TYR A 94 -9.40 4.30 1.53
C TYR A 94 -9.62 3.22 2.59
N ASP A 95 -9.96 1.99 2.18
CA ASP A 95 -10.04 0.86 3.11
C ASP A 95 -8.68 0.61 3.78
N LEU A 96 -7.59 0.64 3.01
CA LEU A 96 -6.23 0.50 3.53
C LEU A 96 -5.83 1.68 4.43
N LYS A 97 -6.27 2.91 4.09
CA LYS A 97 -6.08 4.10 4.92
C LYS A 97 -6.73 3.94 6.29
N ILE A 98 -7.97 3.44 6.33
CA ILE A 98 -8.69 3.17 7.58
C ILE A 98 -7.93 2.13 8.41
N GLN A 99 -7.48 1.03 7.80
CA GLN A 99 -6.69 0.01 8.51
C GLN A 99 -5.42 0.59 9.15
N LEU A 100 -4.65 1.40 8.40
CA LEU A 100 -3.45 2.05 8.94
C LEU A 100 -3.76 3.00 10.11
N ILE A 101 -4.85 3.77 10.01
CA ILE A 101 -5.28 4.71 11.06
C ILE A 101 -5.73 3.95 12.32
N GLU A 102 -6.39 2.80 12.15
CA GLU A 102 -6.77 1.91 13.25
C GLU A 102 -5.53 1.29 13.92
N GLU A 103 -4.53 0.86 13.16
CA GLU A 103 -3.26 0.36 13.69
C GLU A 103 -2.49 1.40 14.49
N ILE A 104 -2.56 2.67 14.07
CA ILE A 104 -1.96 3.80 14.81
C ILE A 104 -2.74 4.10 16.10
N GLY A 105 -4.00 3.65 16.21
CA GLY A 105 -4.87 3.89 17.37
C GLY A 105 -5.67 5.19 17.30
N TRP A 106 -5.75 5.84 16.14
CA TRP A 106 -6.54 7.07 15.95
C TRP A 106 -8.02 6.76 15.69
N ALA A 107 -8.69 6.16 16.67
CA ALA A 107 -10.06 5.67 16.56
C ALA A 107 -11.08 6.73 16.11
N HIS A 108 -10.89 7.98 16.54
CA HIS A 108 -11.76 9.09 16.14
C HIS A 108 -11.63 9.40 14.64
N VAL A 109 -10.41 9.35 14.09
CA VAL A 109 -10.15 9.57 12.66
C VAL A 109 -10.66 8.40 11.84
N SER A 110 -10.47 7.16 12.29
CA SER A 110 -10.97 5.99 11.56
C SER A 110 -12.50 5.96 11.52
N ALA A 111 -13.17 6.30 12.61
CA ALA A 111 -14.63 6.43 12.66
C ALA A 111 -15.13 7.49 11.67
N TYR A 112 -14.48 8.65 11.63
CA TYR A 112 -14.82 9.71 10.69
C TYR A 112 -14.58 9.28 9.24
N GLU A 113 -13.45 8.65 8.94
CA GLU A 113 -13.13 8.21 7.59
C GLU A 113 -14.12 7.13 7.09
N LYS A 114 -14.58 6.23 7.97
CA LYS A 114 -15.66 5.27 7.66
C LYS A 114 -16.97 5.96 7.30
N GLN A 115 -17.32 7.05 7.97
CA GLN A 115 -18.51 7.83 7.60
C GLN A 115 -18.35 8.46 6.20
N TRP A 116 -17.17 8.99 5.89
CA TRP A 116 -16.87 9.55 4.57
C TRP A 116 -16.91 8.51 3.44
N MET A 117 -16.66 7.24 3.73
CA MET A 117 -16.80 6.17 2.73
C MET A 117 -18.22 6.06 2.19
N HIS A 118 -19.24 6.28 3.02
CA HIS A 118 -20.64 6.26 2.56
C HIS A 118 -20.97 7.42 1.62
N VAL A 119 -20.33 8.56 1.82
CA VAL A 119 -20.51 9.76 0.98
C VAL A 119 -19.74 9.63 -0.33
N ARG A 120 -18.50 9.13 -0.27
CA ARG A 120 -17.64 8.94 -1.46
C ARG A 120 -18.08 7.77 -2.34
N PHE A 121 -18.63 6.72 -1.73
CA PHE A 121 -19.04 5.48 -2.40
C PHE A 121 -20.49 5.12 -2.08
N PRO A 122 -21.46 5.92 -2.54
CA PRO A 122 -22.86 5.61 -2.34
C PRO A 122 -23.28 4.35 -3.12
N PRO A 123 -24.25 3.56 -2.63
CA PRO A 123 -24.71 2.34 -3.30
C PRO A 123 -25.48 2.61 -4.59
N SER A 124 -26.06 3.80 -4.73
CA SER A 124 -26.76 4.27 -5.91
C SER A 124 -26.51 5.76 -6.09
N LEU A 125 -26.63 6.24 -7.32
CA LEU A 125 -26.59 7.68 -7.59
C LEU A 125 -27.75 8.37 -6.83
N PRO A 126 -27.51 9.57 -6.27
CA PRO A 126 -28.57 10.31 -5.61
C PRO A 126 -29.70 10.62 -6.62
N PRO A 127 -30.97 10.51 -6.21
CA PRO A 127 -32.08 10.93 -7.05
C PRO A 127 -31.96 12.42 -7.38
N PHE A 128 -32.25 12.78 -8.63
CA PHE A 128 -32.20 14.15 -9.15
C PHE A 128 -33.26 15.06 -8.53
#